data_AF-A0A432Z9J0-F1
#
_entry.id   AF-A0A432Z9J0-F1
#
_cell.length_a   1.000
_cell.length_b   1.000
_cell.length_c   1.000
_cell.angle_alpha   90.00
_cell.angle_beta   90.00
_cell.angle_gamma   90.00
#
_symmetry.space_group_name_H-M   'P 1'
#
loop_
_entity.id
_entity.type
_entity.pdbx_description
1 polymer ?
#
loop_
_entity_poly.entity_id
_entity_poly.type
_entity_poly.pdbx_seq_one_letter_code
_entity_poly.pdbx_strand_id
1 'polypeptide(L)'
;MKKHAHRSLYATAMASFFLIPTTHAEVQSYVFNGTLTDFYSTFFSEATNAGIDTFVLEVDVETTALLVYQDPTTKSYTNVVARFETTSGGGGGWIWTFPTPNFDEGSINAVTYNKAGDMDSLTIELDFMQSGYRYVEYVTITQQAQPFLWLGEGFPLVLSGDYQANVFYDLVAYDGENLSWQVTGEGYTTSVVGTFSDSDFDGVEDALDQCPNSNLDDTVSFGEFDSGVPNGVDADGCSLMDYYAACEAEQSEPTGFFQPTYSGTSYCEQQVGYQAYRDGLIDYTQLRTLRTTLYQYHRSGG
;
A
#
# COMPACT_ATOMS: atom_id res chain seq x y z
N MET A 1 73.49 -10.76 11.62
CA MET A 1 72.56 -9.79 10.98
C MET A 1 71.25 -10.50 10.68
N LYS A 2 70.22 -10.27 11.51
CA LYS A 2 68.87 -10.86 11.35
C LYS A 2 68.06 -9.99 10.39
N LYS A 3 67.59 -10.55 9.27
CA LYS A 3 66.68 -9.88 8.33
C LYS A 3 65.24 -10.06 8.84
N HIS A 4 64.59 -8.96 9.21
CA HIS A 4 63.16 -8.94 9.50
C HIS A 4 62.38 -8.76 8.19
N ALA A 5 61.51 -9.71 7.88
CA ALA A 5 60.57 -9.62 6.77
C ALA A 5 59.34 -8.83 7.21
N HIS A 6 59.12 -7.66 6.59
CA HIS A 6 57.89 -6.89 6.75
C HIS A 6 56.76 -7.57 5.97
N ARG A 7 55.75 -8.07 6.67
CA ARG A 7 54.46 -8.45 6.08
C ARG A 7 53.57 -7.20 6.07
N SER A 8 53.36 -6.59 4.90
CA SER A 8 52.29 -5.61 4.72
C SER A 8 50.94 -6.32 4.72
N LEU A 9 50.12 -6.07 5.75
CA LEU A 9 48.69 -6.33 5.68
C LEU A 9 48.06 -5.28 4.77
N TYR A 10 47.54 -5.70 3.63
CA TYR A 10 46.59 -4.90 2.85
C TYR A 10 45.19 -5.15 3.43
N ALA A 11 44.66 -4.16 4.14
CA ALA A 11 43.26 -4.13 4.54
C ALA A 11 42.44 -3.61 3.37
N THR A 12 41.77 -4.51 2.65
CA THR A 12 40.82 -4.16 1.60
C THR A 12 39.55 -3.65 2.28
N ALA A 13 39.36 -2.33 2.33
CA ALA A 13 38.10 -1.74 2.75
C ALA A 13 37.06 -2.01 1.66
N MET A 14 36.20 -3.01 1.85
CA MET A 14 34.98 -3.12 1.06
C MET A 14 34.08 -1.95 1.46
N ALA A 15 34.01 -0.94 0.61
CA ALA A 15 32.97 0.07 0.70
C ALA A 15 31.66 -0.59 0.30
N SER A 16 30.89 -1.07 1.29
CA SER A 16 29.49 -1.42 1.10
C SER A 16 28.75 -0.14 0.73
N PHE A 17 28.54 0.07 -0.56
CA PHE A 17 27.57 1.03 -1.05
C PHE A 17 26.20 0.52 -0.63
N PHE A 18 25.70 0.98 0.51
CA PHE A 18 24.28 0.93 0.79
C PHE A 18 23.61 1.85 -0.23
N LEU A 19 23.05 1.26 -1.28
CA LEU A 19 22.08 1.93 -2.13
C LEU A 19 20.90 2.26 -1.20
N ILE A 20 20.80 3.52 -0.81
CA ILE A 20 19.59 4.02 -0.16
C ILE A 20 18.55 4.02 -1.28
N PRO A 21 17.48 3.21 -1.20
CA PRO A 21 16.43 3.26 -2.19
C PRO A 21 15.90 4.70 -2.25
N THR A 22 15.89 5.27 -3.45
CA THR A 22 15.19 6.53 -3.69
C THR A 22 13.71 6.25 -3.48
N THR A 23 13.19 6.65 -2.33
CA THR A 23 11.75 6.57 -2.02
C THR A 23 11.02 7.42 -3.05
N HIS A 24 10.33 6.76 -3.97
CA HIS A 24 9.48 7.44 -4.94
C HIS A 24 8.30 8.06 -4.19
N ALA A 25 7.91 9.24 -4.66
CA ALA A 25 6.68 9.90 -4.26
C ALA A 25 5.48 9.02 -4.64
N GLU A 26 4.72 8.55 -3.66
CA GLU A 26 3.47 7.85 -3.93
C GLU A 26 2.30 8.67 -3.39
N VAL A 27 1.27 8.80 -4.21
CA VAL A 27 -0.01 9.41 -3.85
C VAL A 27 -1.04 8.29 -3.82
N GLN A 28 -1.63 8.07 -2.66
CA GLN A 28 -2.72 7.13 -2.45
C GLN A 28 -4.03 7.91 -2.43
N SER A 29 -5.00 7.56 -3.27
CA SER A 29 -6.33 8.19 -3.26
C SER A 29 -7.38 7.24 -2.72
N TYR A 30 -8.24 7.76 -1.86
CA TYR A 30 -9.32 7.02 -1.22
C TYR A 30 -10.65 7.73 -1.47
N VAL A 31 -11.63 7.00 -1.96
CA VAL A 31 -13.00 7.49 -2.17
C VAL A 31 -13.96 6.71 -1.28
N PHE A 32 -14.52 7.39 -0.29
CA PHE A 32 -15.55 6.85 0.60
C PHE A 32 -16.92 7.33 0.13
N ASN A 33 -17.78 6.39 -0.25
CA ASN A 33 -19.16 6.68 -0.59
C ASN A 33 -20.05 6.23 0.56
N GLY A 34 -21.15 6.94 0.81
CA GLY A 34 -22.09 6.48 1.83
C GLY A 34 -23.37 7.28 1.97
N THR A 35 -24.09 6.96 3.03
CA THR A 35 -25.36 7.59 3.39
C THR A 35 -25.23 8.35 4.70
N LEU A 36 -25.89 9.50 4.80
CA LEU A 36 -25.94 10.33 5.99
C LEU A 36 -27.21 10.03 6.79
N THR A 37 -27.05 9.92 8.10
CA THR A 37 -28.15 9.88 9.08
C THR A 37 -28.48 11.24 9.65
N ASP A 38 -27.46 12.09 9.75
CA ASP A 38 -27.62 13.47 10.16
C ASP A 38 -26.69 14.35 9.31
N PHE A 39 -27.18 15.54 8.98
CA PHE A 39 -26.44 16.50 8.20
C PHE A 39 -26.84 17.90 8.60
N TYR A 40 -25.85 18.75 8.82
CA TYR A 40 -26.03 20.14 9.14
C TYR A 40 -25.12 21.01 8.29
N SER A 41 -25.68 22.10 7.77
CA SER A 41 -24.90 23.14 7.11
C SER A 41 -25.50 24.52 7.39
N THR A 42 -24.63 25.50 7.62
CA THR A 42 -25.02 26.91 7.75
C THR A 42 -25.47 27.54 6.42
N PHE A 43 -25.22 26.90 5.28
CA PHE A 43 -25.59 27.42 3.96
C PHE A 43 -27.06 27.17 3.60
N PHE A 44 -27.72 26.26 4.31
CA PHE A 44 -29.02 25.73 3.95
C PHE A 44 -30.04 25.91 5.08
N SER A 45 -31.32 25.87 4.72
CA SER A 45 -32.39 25.81 5.72
C SER A 45 -32.45 24.41 6.35
N GLU A 46 -33.05 24.30 7.52
CA GLU A 46 -33.28 23.01 8.21
C GLU A 46 -33.96 21.98 7.30
N ALA A 47 -34.99 22.39 6.55
CA ALA A 47 -35.69 21.49 5.62
C ALA A 47 -34.81 21.02 4.45
N THR A 48 -33.83 21.84 4.04
CA THR A 48 -32.87 21.49 2.99
C THR A 48 -31.82 20.53 3.53
N ASN A 49 -31.28 20.80 4.72
CA ASN A 49 -30.36 19.92 5.43
C ASN A 49 -30.95 18.52 5.63
N ALA A 50 -32.21 18.43 6.04
CA ALA A 50 -32.92 17.16 6.21
C ALA A 50 -33.10 16.35 4.90
N GLY A 51 -32.88 16.97 3.73
CA GLY A 51 -32.92 16.30 2.43
C GLY A 51 -31.56 15.87 1.90
N ILE A 52 -30.47 16.12 2.63
CA ILE A 52 -29.12 15.67 2.30
C ILE A 52 -28.87 14.34 3.01
N ASP A 53 -28.74 13.27 2.25
CA ASP A 53 -28.74 11.88 2.75
C ASP A 53 -27.61 11.02 2.17
N THR A 54 -26.74 11.60 1.35
CA THR A 54 -25.58 10.92 0.75
C THR A 54 -24.32 11.76 0.86
N PHE A 55 -23.17 11.09 0.87
CA PHE A 55 -21.87 11.76 0.80
C PHE A 55 -20.88 11.00 -0.07
N VAL A 56 -19.91 11.74 -0.59
CA VAL A 56 -18.67 11.26 -1.21
C VAL A 56 -17.53 12.01 -0.55
N LEU A 57 -16.56 11.28 -0.03
CA LEU A 57 -15.35 11.83 0.58
C LEU A 57 -14.15 11.33 -0.22
N GLU A 58 -13.38 12.23 -0.81
CA GLU A 58 -12.12 11.93 -1.50
C GLU A 58 -10.93 12.41 -0.66
N VAL A 59 -9.94 11.54 -0.46
CA VAL A 59 -8.72 11.83 0.31
C VAL A 59 -7.52 11.39 -0.52
N ASP A 60 -6.63 12.31 -0.85
CA ASP A 60 -5.32 11.99 -1.42
C ASP A 60 -4.25 12.13 -0.33
N VAL A 61 -3.48 11.08 -0.10
CA VAL A 61 -2.37 11.01 0.86
C VAL A 61 -1.07 10.89 0.09
N GLU A 62 -0.17 11.85 0.25
CA GLU A 62 1.16 11.87 -0.36
C GLU A 62 2.22 11.44 0.65
N THR A 63 2.96 10.38 0.34
CA THR A 63 3.94 9.75 1.25
C THR A 63 5.37 10.28 1.05
N THR A 64 5.55 11.37 0.29
CA THR A 64 6.85 11.94 -0.09
C THR A 64 7.68 12.52 1.04
N ALA A 65 7.04 12.93 2.12
CA ALA A 65 7.72 13.51 3.25
C ALA A 65 8.39 12.40 4.09
N LEU A 66 9.52 12.73 4.72
CA LEU A 66 10.04 11.96 5.86
C LEU A 66 8.87 11.75 6.84
N LEU A 67 8.23 10.58 6.78
CA LEU A 67 7.09 10.25 7.61
C LEU A 67 7.53 10.36 9.06
N VAL A 68 7.12 11.43 9.75
CA VAL A 68 7.38 11.60 11.16
C VAL A 68 6.43 10.68 11.89
N TYR A 69 6.88 9.44 12.06
CA TYR A 69 6.17 8.43 12.81
C TYR A 69 6.10 8.83 14.28
N GLN A 70 4.91 9.17 14.76
CA GLN A 70 4.76 9.70 16.12
C GLN A 70 4.55 8.60 17.17
N ASP A 71 3.84 7.52 16.84
CA ASP A 71 3.45 6.49 17.82
C ASP A 71 3.31 5.10 17.17
N PRO A 72 4.01 4.07 17.69
CA PRO A 72 3.91 2.72 17.18
C PRO A 72 2.58 2.00 17.36
N THR A 73 1.73 2.50 18.26
CA THR A 73 0.42 1.91 18.55
C THR A 73 -0.66 2.46 17.63
N THR A 74 -0.65 3.78 17.40
CA THR A 74 -1.71 4.49 16.66
C THR A 74 -1.30 4.88 15.24
N LYS A 75 -0.08 4.54 14.80
CA LYS A 75 0.44 4.79 13.45
C LYS A 75 0.04 6.19 12.95
N SER A 76 0.37 7.22 13.74
CA SER A 76 0.02 8.60 13.42
C SER A 76 1.12 9.26 12.58
N TYR A 77 0.69 9.97 11.53
CA TYR A 77 1.53 10.64 10.56
C TYR A 77 1.10 12.09 10.41
N THR A 78 2.08 12.98 10.24
CA THR A 78 1.84 14.41 9.97
C THR A 78 2.40 14.85 8.63
N ASN A 79 1.78 15.85 8.01
CA ASN A 79 2.10 16.39 6.69
C ASN A 79 1.97 15.36 5.57
N VAL A 80 0.88 14.59 5.58
CA VAL A 80 0.66 13.49 4.60
C VAL A 80 -0.59 13.67 3.73
N VAL A 81 -1.61 14.40 4.15
CA VAL A 81 -2.78 14.66 3.29
C VAL A 81 -2.40 15.70 2.25
N ALA A 82 -2.53 15.38 0.97
CA ALA A 82 -2.28 16.31 -0.13
C ALA A 82 -3.56 16.96 -0.65
N ARG A 83 -4.68 16.23 -0.61
CA ARG A 83 -6.00 16.72 -1.02
C ARG A 83 -7.07 16.12 -0.13
N PHE A 84 -8.08 16.92 0.19
CA PHE A 84 -9.24 16.47 0.93
C PHE A 84 -10.49 17.13 0.36
N GLU A 85 -11.50 16.34 0.04
CA GLU A 85 -12.71 16.82 -0.61
C GLU A 85 -13.93 16.10 -0.06
N THR A 86 -14.91 16.87 0.40
CA THR A 86 -16.20 16.33 0.83
C THR A 86 -17.31 16.87 -0.07
N THR A 87 -18.10 15.97 -0.63
CA THR A 87 -19.34 16.27 -1.35
C THR A 87 -20.50 15.65 -0.58
N SER A 88 -21.54 16.41 -0.30
CA SER A 88 -22.77 15.88 0.31
C SER A 88 -23.97 16.26 -0.55
N GLY A 89 -24.91 15.33 -0.72
CA GLY A 89 -26.03 15.51 -1.64
C GLY A 89 -27.28 14.76 -1.25
N GLY A 90 -28.36 15.02 -2.00
CA GLY A 90 -29.64 14.33 -1.86
C GLY A 90 -30.80 15.10 -2.47
N GLY A 91 -32.01 14.78 -2.01
CA GLY A 91 -33.24 15.49 -2.42
C GLY A 91 -33.24 16.99 -2.05
N GLY A 92 -32.41 17.40 -1.10
CA GLY A 92 -32.24 18.78 -0.65
C GLY A 92 -31.31 19.63 -1.53
N GLY A 93 -30.44 19.03 -2.34
CA GLY A 93 -29.43 19.74 -3.12
C GLY A 93 -28.06 19.08 -3.01
N TRP A 94 -27.02 19.86 -3.32
CA TRP A 94 -25.62 19.42 -3.23
C TRP A 94 -24.78 20.52 -2.60
N ILE A 95 -23.88 20.11 -1.71
CA ILE A 95 -22.81 20.94 -1.17
C ILE A 95 -21.48 20.30 -1.53
N TRP A 96 -20.53 21.16 -1.85
CA TRP A 96 -19.18 20.76 -2.18
C TRP A 96 -18.22 21.60 -1.34
N THR A 97 -17.32 20.94 -0.62
CA THR A 97 -16.28 21.58 0.18
C THR A 97 -14.94 21.05 -0.29
N PHE A 98 -14.18 21.94 -0.92
CA PHE A 98 -12.87 21.64 -1.47
C PHE A 98 -11.82 22.61 -0.94
N PRO A 99 -11.32 22.38 0.27
CA PRO A 99 -10.08 22.99 0.65
C PRO A 99 -8.96 22.41 -0.23
N THR A 100 -8.28 23.26 -1.00
CA THR A 100 -6.94 22.94 -1.53
C THR A 100 -5.94 23.54 -0.55
N PRO A 101 -5.62 22.85 0.55
CA PRO A 101 -4.72 23.38 1.54
C PRO A 101 -3.36 23.68 0.91
N ASN A 102 -2.90 24.92 1.07
CA ASN A 102 -1.48 25.21 0.99
C ASN A 102 -0.96 25.07 2.41
N PHE A 103 -0.43 23.88 2.75
CA PHE A 103 0.07 23.60 4.10
C PHE A 103 1.34 24.41 4.36
N ASP A 104 1.17 25.64 4.84
CA ASP A 104 2.27 26.47 5.34
C ASP A 104 2.73 25.97 6.73
N GLU A 105 3.92 26.39 7.15
CA GLU A 105 4.51 26.04 8.45
C GLU A 105 3.55 26.43 9.61
N GLY A 106 3.20 25.45 10.45
CA GLY A 106 2.27 25.61 11.58
C GLY A 106 0.85 25.08 11.33
N SER A 107 0.54 24.62 10.12
CA SER A 107 -0.71 23.91 9.83
C SER A 107 -0.73 22.54 10.52
N ILE A 108 -1.90 22.08 10.94
CA ILE A 108 -2.12 20.67 11.30
C ILE A 108 -2.53 19.96 10.01
N ASN A 109 -1.84 18.86 9.73
CA ASN A 109 -2.17 17.92 8.68
C ASN A 109 -1.82 16.56 9.26
N ALA A 110 -2.78 15.87 9.87
CA ALA A 110 -2.54 14.64 10.58
C ALA A 110 -3.48 13.54 10.10
N VAL A 111 -2.93 12.35 9.91
CA VAL A 111 -3.69 11.12 9.67
C VAL A 111 -3.29 10.10 10.70
N THR A 112 -4.28 9.51 11.36
CA THR A 112 -4.08 8.52 12.41
C THR A 112 -4.84 7.25 12.05
N TYR A 113 -4.11 6.12 12.07
CA TYR A 113 -4.66 4.80 11.79
C TYR A 113 -4.60 3.94 13.05
N ASN A 114 -5.74 3.73 13.69
CA ASN A 114 -5.79 3.01 14.94
C ASN A 114 -6.52 1.68 14.77
N LYS A 115 -5.86 0.59 15.21
CA LYS A 115 -6.43 -0.76 15.31
C LYS A 115 -6.46 -1.17 16.77
N ALA A 116 -7.60 -0.99 17.42
CA ALA A 116 -7.81 -1.29 18.84
C ALA A 116 -8.65 -2.56 18.97
N GLY A 117 -7.99 -3.72 19.07
CA GLY A 117 -8.68 -5.02 19.04
C GLY A 117 -9.23 -5.30 17.64
N ASP A 118 -10.55 -5.50 17.54
CA ASP A 118 -11.26 -5.76 16.28
C ASP A 118 -11.83 -4.48 15.63
N MET A 119 -11.47 -3.29 16.13
CA MET A 119 -11.93 -2.01 15.60
C MET A 119 -10.81 -1.27 14.87
N ASP A 120 -10.98 -1.11 13.57
CA ASP A 120 -10.21 -0.20 12.74
C ASP A 120 -10.82 1.20 12.79
N SER A 121 -9.97 2.23 12.84
CA SER A 121 -10.38 3.62 12.71
C SER A 121 -9.34 4.47 11.98
N LEU A 122 -9.83 5.31 11.07
CA LEU A 122 -9.08 6.31 10.33
C LEU A 122 -9.55 7.67 10.80
N THR A 123 -8.64 8.49 11.33
CA THR A 123 -8.92 9.87 11.69
C THR A 123 -8.02 10.80 10.89
N ILE A 124 -8.63 11.83 10.30
CA ILE A 124 -7.95 12.88 9.53
C ILE A 124 -8.27 14.22 10.21
N GLU A 125 -7.24 14.99 10.51
CA GLU A 125 -7.34 16.32 11.12
C GLU A 125 -6.53 17.32 10.31
N LEU A 126 -7.20 18.35 9.80
CA LEU A 126 -6.60 19.46 9.07
C LEU A 126 -6.92 20.77 9.78
N ASP A 127 -5.91 21.63 9.97
CA ASP A 127 -6.06 22.99 10.49
C ASP A 127 -5.10 23.90 9.72
N PHE A 128 -5.61 24.73 8.82
CA PHE A 128 -4.79 25.55 7.94
C PHE A 128 -5.43 26.89 7.61
N MET A 129 -4.61 27.83 7.12
CA MET A 129 -5.06 29.16 6.70
C MET A 129 -5.16 29.23 5.17
N GLN A 130 -6.26 29.75 4.63
CA GLN A 130 -6.38 30.03 3.20
C GLN A 130 -7.26 31.27 2.97
N SER A 131 -6.80 32.19 2.12
CA SER A 131 -7.58 33.39 1.74
C SER A 131 -8.08 34.25 2.91
N GLY A 132 -7.37 34.24 4.04
CA GLY A 132 -7.76 34.99 5.25
C GLY A 132 -8.69 34.24 6.21
N TYR A 133 -9.13 33.04 5.86
CA TYR A 133 -9.92 32.17 6.72
C TYR A 133 -9.04 31.07 7.35
N ARG A 134 -9.37 30.65 8.57
CA ARG A 134 -8.86 29.42 9.18
C ARG A 134 -9.86 28.30 8.92
N TYR A 135 -9.41 27.21 8.34
CA TYR A 135 -10.21 26.01 8.10
C TYR A 135 -9.79 24.93 9.09
N VAL A 136 -10.76 24.37 9.79
CA VAL A 136 -10.59 23.20 10.65
C VAL A 136 -11.48 22.10 10.11
N GLU A 137 -10.88 20.98 9.75
CA GLU A 137 -11.57 19.83 9.19
C GLU A 137 -11.17 18.58 9.97
N TYR A 138 -12.18 17.85 10.40
CA TYR A 138 -12.01 16.65 11.21
C TYR A 138 -12.90 15.55 10.66
N VAL A 139 -12.30 14.43 10.29
CA VAL A 139 -13.02 13.26 9.79
C VAL A 139 -12.60 12.03 10.54
N THR A 140 -13.56 11.21 10.93
CA THR A 140 -13.34 9.91 11.56
C THR A 140 -14.20 8.85 10.91
N ILE A 141 -13.56 7.77 10.49
CA ILE A 141 -14.19 6.58 9.93
C ILE A 141 -13.88 5.42 10.88
N THR A 142 -14.91 4.77 11.42
CA THR A 142 -14.76 3.69 12.40
C THR A 142 -15.47 2.44 11.93
N GLN A 143 -14.75 1.32 11.90
CA GLN A 143 -15.26 0.01 11.52
C GLN A 143 -16.51 -0.37 12.32
N GLN A 144 -17.52 -0.89 11.64
CA GLN A 144 -18.67 -1.53 12.29
C GLN A 144 -18.57 -3.06 12.32
N ALA A 145 -18.13 -3.67 11.21
CA ALA A 145 -18.15 -5.13 11.04
C ALA A 145 -16.87 -5.71 10.47
N GLN A 146 -16.37 -5.19 9.34
CA GLN A 146 -15.21 -5.76 8.64
C GLN A 146 -14.01 -4.81 8.67
N PRO A 147 -12.78 -5.35 8.83
CA PRO A 147 -11.58 -4.54 8.83
C PRO A 147 -11.43 -3.88 7.47
N PHE A 148 -11.17 -2.58 7.49
CA PHE A 148 -10.97 -1.76 6.28
C PHE A 148 -9.59 -1.10 6.27
N LEU A 149 -8.77 -1.36 7.31
CA LEU A 149 -7.39 -0.90 7.39
C LEU A 149 -6.42 -2.08 7.41
N TRP A 150 -5.34 -1.92 6.65
CA TRP A 150 -4.18 -2.80 6.71
C TRP A 150 -2.98 -2.06 7.31
N LEU A 151 -2.47 -2.57 8.44
CA LEU A 151 -1.35 -1.99 9.19
C LEU A 151 -0.09 -2.87 9.04
N GLY A 152 0.37 -3.07 7.82
CA GLY A 152 1.56 -3.87 7.51
C GLY A 152 2.88 -3.23 7.95
N GLU A 153 4.01 -3.75 7.42
CA GLU A 153 5.35 -3.19 7.68
C GLU A 153 5.58 -1.82 7.00
N GLY A 154 4.68 -1.41 6.09
CA GLY A 154 4.71 -0.14 5.37
C GLY A 154 3.79 0.97 5.90
N PHE A 155 3.46 1.91 5.02
CA PHE A 155 2.44 2.94 5.28
C PHE A 155 1.05 2.25 5.37
N PRO A 156 0.19 2.61 6.34
CA PRO A 156 -1.15 2.05 6.43
C PRO A 156 -1.96 2.26 5.16
N LEU A 157 -2.74 1.25 4.80
CA LEU A 157 -3.62 1.28 3.64
C LEU A 157 -5.08 1.19 4.05
N VAL A 158 -5.93 1.88 3.29
CA VAL A 158 -7.37 1.68 3.33
C VAL A 158 -7.74 0.67 2.24
N LEU A 159 -8.30 -0.46 2.65
CA LEU A 159 -8.68 -1.55 1.75
C LEU A 159 -9.92 -1.15 0.92
N SER A 160 -9.95 -1.55 -0.34
CA SER A 160 -11.11 -1.38 -1.23
C SER A 160 -12.17 -2.45 -0.98
N GLY A 161 -13.44 -2.05 -1.02
CA GLY A 161 -14.55 -2.96 -0.80
C GLY A 161 -15.85 -2.30 -0.35
N ASP A 162 -16.87 -3.14 -0.15
CA ASP A 162 -18.16 -2.73 0.40
C ASP A 162 -18.10 -2.81 1.92
N TYR A 163 -17.85 -1.66 2.56
CA TYR A 163 -17.77 -1.56 4.02
C TYR A 163 -18.98 -0.84 4.56
N GLN A 164 -19.43 -1.29 5.74
CA GLN A 164 -20.26 -0.49 6.62
C GLN A 164 -19.35 0.01 7.75
N ALA A 165 -18.91 1.26 7.66
CA ALA A 165 -18.15 1.95 8.69
C ALA A 165 -18.86 3.25 9.06
N ASN A 166 -18.91 3.57 10.35
CA ASN A 166 -19.46 4.84 10.79
C ASN A 166 -18.56 5.96 10.30
N VAL A 167 -19.14 7.02 9.73
CA VAL A 167 -18.42 8.23 9.37
C VAL A 167 -18.95 9.39 10.20
N PHE A 168 -18.02 10.24 10.63
CA PHE A 168 -18.27 11.56 11.17
C PHE A 168 -17.34 12.53 10.44
N TYR A 169 -17.85 13.65 9.95
CA TYR A 169 -17.02 14.76 9.49
C TYR A 169 -17.56 16.10 9.99
N ASP A 170 -16.65 17.00 10.34
CA ASP A 170 -16.93 18.38 10.72
C ASP A 170 -15.95 19.32 10.03
N LEU A 171 -16.49 20.25 9.25
CA LEU A 171 -15.75 21.24 8.47
C LEU A 171 -16.17 22.62 8.91
N VAL A 172 -15.22 23.40 9.42
CA VAL A 172 -15.46 24.71 10.02
C VAL A 172 -14.54 25.74 9.39
N ALA A 173 -15.10 26.88 8.98
CA ALA A 173 -14.30 28.03 8.56
C ALA A 173 -14.49 29.21 9.52
N TYR A 174 -13.39 29.84 9.90
CA TYR A 174 -13.36 31.01 10.78
C TYR A 174 -12.81 32.24 10.04
N ASP A 175 -13.44 33.39 10.26
CA ASP A 175 -12.92 34.73 9.92
C ASP A 175 -12.39 35.37 11.21
N GLY A 176 -11.08 35.24 11.43
CA GLY A 176 -10.46 35.52 12.72
C GLY A 176 -10.97 34.56 13.80
N GLU A 177 -11.63 35.10 14.83
CA GLU A 177 -12.23 34.31 15.92
C GLU A 177 -13.72 33.98 15.69
N ASN A 178 -14.32 34.52 14.62
CA ASN A 178 -15.74 34.34 14.36
C ASN A 178 -15.97 33.14 13.43
N LEU A 179 -16.91 32.28 13.80
CA LEU A 179 -17.40 31.23 12.91
C LEU A 179 -18.02 31.87 11.66
N SER A 180 -17.48 31.57 10.49
CA SER A 180 -18.02 32.00 9.20
C SER A 180 -19.07 31.02 8.70
N TRP A 181 -18.73 29.72 8.67
CA TRP A 181 -19.64 28.66 8.25
C TRP A 181 -19.21 27.30 8.82
N GLN A 182 -20.15 26.36 8.84
CA GLN A 182 -19.93 24.99 9.30
C GLN A 182 -20.72 23.99 8.43
N VAL A 183 -20.13 22.83 8.22
CA VAL A 183 -20.76 21.64 7.63
C VAL A 183 -20.41 20.44 8.50
N THR A 184 -21.42 19.70 8.96
CA THR A 184 -21.24 18.49 9.76
C THR A 184 -22.07 17.37 9.16
N GLY A 185 -21.54 16.16 9.10
CA GLY A 185 -22.27 14.98 8.64
C GLY A 185 -21.93 13.74 9.45
N GLU A 186 -22.96 12.95 9.75
CA GLU A 186 -22.85 11.66 10.42
C GLU A 186 -23.57 10.61 9.59
N GLY A 187 -22.99 9.42 9.48
CA GLY A 187 -23.62 8.34 8.72
C GLY A 187 -22.75 7.11 8.62
N TYR A 188 -22.87 6.41 7.49
CA TYR A 188 -22.10 5.19 7.24
C TYR A 188 -21.60 5.15 5.80
N THR A 189 -20.41 4.62 5.62
CA THR A 189 -19.91 4.22 4.31
C THR A 189 -20.75 3.06 3.76
N THR A 190 -20.87 3.01 2.44
CA THR A 190 -21.41 1.89 1.67
C THR A 190 -20.35 1.25 0.79
N SER A 191 -19.34 2.02 0.37
CA SER A 191 -18.17 1.51 -0.34
C SER A 191 -16.95 2.38 -0.08
N VAL A 192 -15.79 1.76 -0.17
CA VAL A 192 -14.49 2.42 -0.15
C VAL A 192 -13.73 1.98 -1.39
N VAL A 193 -13.21 2.94 -2.14
CA VAL A 193 -12.36 2.71 -3.31
C VAL A 193 -11.02 3.37 -3.04
N GLY A 194 -10.03 2.57 -2.64
CA GLY A 194 -8.63 2.97 -2.74
C GLY A 194 -8.17 2.80 -4.18
N THR A 195 -7.66 3.85 -4.81
CA THR A 195 -6.86 3.71 -6.02
C THR A 195 -5.42 3.49 -5.60
N PHE A 196 -5.07 2.23 -5.44
CA PHE A 196 -3.68 1.80 -5.41
C PHE A 196 -3.22 1.53 -6.85
N SER A 197 -1.94 1.79 -7.11
CA SER A 197 -1.31 1.41 -8.37
C SER A 197 -0.90 -0.06 -8.25
N ASP A 198 -1.32 -0.89 -9.19
CA ASP A 198 -0.91 -2.28 -9.36
C ASP A 198 -0.53 -2.38 -10.84
N SER A 199 0.76 -2.14 -11.11
CA SER A 199 1.28 -1.88 -12.45
C SER A 199 1.29 -3.12 -13.33
N ASP A 200 1.42 -4.31 -12.72
CA ASP A 200 1.48 -5.58 -13.43
C ASP A 200 0.21 -6.43 -13.29
N PHE A 201 -0.74 -6.00 -12.45
CA PHE A 201 -2.05 -6.60 -12.23
C PHE A 201 -2.01 -7.97 -11.55
N ASP A 202 -1.02 -8.18 -10.69
CA ASP A 202 -0.83 -9.40 -9.92
C ASP A 202 -1.74 -9.48 -8.67
N GLY A 203 -2.41 -8.36 -8.34
CA GLY A 203 -3.31 -8.22 -7.19
C GLY A 203 -2.64 -7.64 -5.94
N VAL A 204 -1.37 -7.24 -6.03
CA VAL A 204 -0.58 -6.59 -4.99
C VAL A 204 -0.28 -5.15 -5.44
N GLU A 205 -0.40 -4.20 -4.52
CA GLU A 205 -0.10 -2.79 -4.82
C GLU A 205 1.41 -2.61 -5.07
N ASP A 206 1.79 -1.78 -6.04
CA ASP A 206 3.17 -1.45 -6.44
C ASP A 206 4.07 -1.08 -5.25
N ALA A 207 3.49 -0.48 -4.20
CA ALA A 207 4.19 -0.11 -2.97
C ALA A 207 4.61 -1.30 -2.10
N LEU A 208 3.83 -2.39 -2.18
CA LEU A 208 3.99 -3.63 -1.42
C LEU A 208 4.60 -4.75 -2.25
N ASP A 209 4.50 -4.63 -3.56
CA ASP A 209 4.93 -5.62 -4.51
C ASP A 209 6.46 -5.68 -4.59
N GLN A 210 7.00 -6.85 -4.24
CA GLN A 210 8.43 -7.15 -4.34
C GLN A 210 8.84 -7.56 -5.76
N CYS A 211 7.87 -7.86 -6.60
CA CYS A 211 7.98 -8.35 -7.97
C CYS A 211 7.17 -7.47 -8.95
N PRO A 212 7.55 -6.17 -9.16
CA PRO A 212 6.79 -5.17 -9.95
C PRO A 212 6.59 -5.48 -11.45
N ASN A 213 7.01 -6.65 -11.90
CA ASN A 213 6.77 -7.19 -13.23
C ASN A 213 6.59 -8.71 -13.14
N SER A 214 5.68 -9.13 -12.28
CA SER A 214 5.31 -10.51 -11.99
C SER A 214 4.90 -11.23 -13.26
N ASN A 215 5.36 -12.47 -13.44
CA ASN A 215 4.90 -13.30 -14.55
C ASN A 215 3.51 -13.87 -14.23
N LEU A 216 2.48 -13.40 -14.94
CA LEU A 216 1.09 -13.80 -14.73
C LEU A 216 0.56 -14.85 -15.74
N ASP A 217 1.44 -15.60 -16.39
CA ASP A 217 1.02 -16.75 -17.20
C ASP A 217 0.23 -17.75 -16.34
N ASP A 218 -0.83 -18.36 -16.89
CA ASP A 218 -1.74 -19.27 -16.15
C ASP A 218 -1.00 -20.42 -15.43
N THR A 219 0.10 -20.90 -16.03
CA THR A 219 0.85 -22.07 -15.56
C THR A 219 2.35 -21.86 -15.57
N VAL A 220 3.04 -22.59 -14.69
CA VAL A 220 4.49 -22.53 -14.54
C VAL A 220 5.14 -23.27 -15.71
N SER A 221 6.04 -22.59 -16.43
CA SER A 221 6.72 -23.13 -17.61
C SER A 221 8.24 -22.96 -17.54
N PHE A 222 8.98 -23.95 -18.05
CA PHE A 222 10.44 -23.91 -18.13
C PHE A 222 10.85 -24.08 -19.60
N GLY A 223 11.18 -22.99 -20.28
CA GLY A 223 11.41 -23.00 -21.72
C GLY A 223 10.16 -23.45 -22.49
N GLU A 224 10.26 -24.56 -23.24
CA GLU A 224 9.12 -25.15 -23.97
C GLU A 224 8.27 -26.12 -23.12
N PHE A 225 8.64 -26.35 -21.86
CA PHE A 225 7.99 -27.32 -20.99
C PHE A 225 6.99 -26.65 -20.03
N ASP A 226 5.71 -26.64 -20.40
CA ASP A 226 4.61 -26.27 -19.50
C ASP A 226 4.34 -27.40 -18.50
N SER A 227 4.31 -27.06 -17.21
CA SER A 227 4.02 -28.02 -16.14
C SER A 227 2.53 -28.31 -15.96
N GLY A 228 1.64 -27.43 -16.43
CA GLY A 228 0.21 -27.44 -16.12
C GLY A 228 -0.11 -27.15 -14.65
N VAL A 229 0.88 -26.75 -13.85
CA VAL A 229 0.70 -26.33 -12.45
C VAL A 229 0.38 -24.83 -12.44
N PRO A 230 -0.68 -24.39 -11.73
CA PRO A 230 -1.03 -22.97 -11.64
C PRO A 230 0.14 -22.13 -11.14
N ASN A 231 0.37 -21.00 -11.79
CA ASN A 231 1.39 -20.03 -11.39
C ASN A 231 0.79 -19.01 -10.40
N GLY A 232 0.60 -19.44 -9.16
CA GLY A 232 0.03 -18.57 -8.12
C GLY A 232 0.96 -17.41 -7.75
N VAL A 233 0.38 -16.25 -7.49
CA VAL A 233 1.01 -15.08 -6.87
C VAL A 233 0.84 -15.19 -5.35
N ASP A 234 1.89 -14.87 -4.60
CA ASP A 234 1.84 -14.89 -3.14
C ASP A 234 1.51 -13.51 -2.53
N ALA A 235 1.67 -13.38 -1.22
CA ALA A 235 1.34 -12.14 -0.53
C ALA A 235 2.35 -11.00 -0.77
N ASP A 236 3.51 -11.31 -1.36
CA ASP A 236 4.58 -10.35 -1.66
C ASP A 236 4.53 -9.88 -3.14
N GLY A 237 3.54 -10.33 -3.93
CA GLY A 237 3.38 -10.00 -5.35
C GLY A 237 4.21 -10.89 -6.30
N CYS A 238 4.96 -11.83 -5.76
CA CYS A 238 5.79 -12.69 -6.58
C CYS A 238 5.00 -13.92 -7.05
N SER A 239 4.95 -14.12 -8.37
CA SER A 239 4.47 -15.38 -8.93
C SER A 239 5.48 -16.50 -8.69
N LEU A 240 5.03 -17.75 -8.79
CA LEU A 240 5.93 -18.89 -8.70
C LEU A 240 7.04 -18.85 -9.77
N MET A 241 6.72 -18.32 -10.95
CA MET A 241 7.68 -18.13 -12.04
C MET A 241 8.75 -17.09 -11.70
N ASP A 242 8.44 -16.04 -10.96
CA ASP A 242 9.43 -15.02 -10.57
C ASP A 242 10.48 -15.59 -9.62
N TYR A 243 10.06 -16.44 -8.69
CA TYR A 243 10.98 -17.16 -7.82
C TYR A 243 11.92 -18.09 -8.58
N TYR A 244 11.43 -18.76 -9.62
CA TYR A 244 12.29 -19.57 -10.49
C TYR A 244 13.24 -18.72 -11.33
N ALA A 245 12.78 -17.59 -11.87
CA ALA A 245 13.62 -16.65 -12.62
C ALA A 245 14.74 -16.06 -11.76
N ALA A 246 14.46 -15.75 -10.49
CA ALA A 246 15.46 -15.29 -9.54
C ALA A 246 16.59 -16.32 -9.33
N CYS A 247 16.26 -17.62 -9.33
CA CYS A 247 17.25 -18.69 -9.23
C CYS A 247 18.18 -18.79 -10.46
N GLU A 248 17.72 -18.44 -11.66
CA GLU A 248 18.55 -18.44 -12.87
C GLU A 248 19.57 -17.28 -12.85
N ALA A 249 19.15 -16.12 -12.34
CA ALA A 249 20.03 -14.96 -12.20
C ALA A 249 21.24 -15.26 -11.29
N GLU A 250 21.05 -15.99 -10.19
CA GLU A 250 22.13 -16.36 -9.25
C GLU A 250 23.16 -17.33 -9.85
N GLN A 251 22.75 -18.19 -10.79
CA GLN A 251 23.63 -19.20 -11.38
C GLN A 251 24.59 -18.63 -12.45
N SER A 252 24.35 -17.40 -12.88
CA SER A 252 25.00 -16.77 -14.03
C SER A 252 26.45 -16.32 -13.83
N GLU A 253 27.07 -16.56 -12.66
CA GLU A 253 28.43 -16.09 -12.33
C GLU A 253 29.48 -17.22 -12.43
N PRO A 254 30.06 -17.50 -13.61
CA PRO A 254 31.10 -18.51 -13.77
C PRO A 254 32.42 -18.04 -13.16
N THR A 255 32.63 -18.36 -11.89
CA THR A 255 33.90 -18.13 -11.18
C THR A 255 34.94 -19.21 -11.51
N GLY A 256 35.37 -19.33 -12.78
CA GLY A 256 36.64 -20.00 -13.09
C GLY A 256 36.70 -20.85 -14.37
N PHE A 257 37.91 -20.94 -14.93
CA PHE A 257 38.23 -21.46 -16.27
C PHE A 257 38.07 -22.99 -16.46
N PHE A 258 37.63 -23.76 -15.45
CA PHE A 258 37.52 -25.24 -15.52
C PHE A 258 36.46 -25.86 -14.57
N GLN A 259 35.26 -25.29 -14.49
CA GLN A 259 34.16 -25.94 -13.76
C GLN A 259 33.35 -26.81 -14.75
N PRO A 260 33.15 -28.13 -14.49
CA PRO A 260 32.22 -28.93 -15.27
C PRO A 260 30.81 -28.34 -15.12
N THR A 261 30.15 -28.05 -16.24
CA THR A 261 28.78 -27.57 -16.27
C THR A 261 27.86 -28.69 -15.77
N TYR A 262 27.39 -28.57 -14.53
CA TYR A 262 26.35 -29.45 -14.01
C TYR A 262 25.02 -29.05 -14.66
N SER A 263 24.38 -29.96 -15.40
CA SER A 263 23.13 -29.74 -16.14
C SER A 263 21.92 -30.33 -15.41
N GLY A 264 21.79 -30.01 -14.13
CA GLY A 264 20.68 -30.48 -13.32
C GLY A 264 20.08 -29.35 -12.50
N THR A 265 18.91 -29.64 -11.92
CA THR A 265 18.18 -28.65 -11.13
C THR A 265 19.04 -28.11 -9.99
N SER A 266 19.07 -26.79 -9.88
CA SER A 266 19.85 -26.11 -8.86
C SER A 266 19.20 -26.30 -7.48
N TYR A 267 19.98 -26.05 -6.43
CA TYR A 267 19.44 -26.11 -5.07
C TYR A 267 18.34 -25.05 -4.87
N CYS A 268 18.50 -23.85 -5.44
CA CYS A 268 17.53 -22.76 -5.39
C CYS A 268 16.18 -23.20 -5.99
N GLU A 269 16.19 -23.69 -7.24
CA GLU A 269 14.97 -24.13 -7.92
C GLU A 269 14.23 -25.25 -7.16
N GLN A 270 14.98 -26.16 -6.52
CA GLN A 270 14.38 -27.18 -5.68
C GLN A 270 13.71 -26.58 -4.44
N GLN A 271 14.32 -25.57 -3.81
CA GLN A 271 13.74 -24.90 -2.63
C GLN A 271 12.48 -24.13 -2.98
N VAL A 272 12.41 -23.46 -4.13
CA VAL A 272 11.20 -22.70 -4.57
C VAL A 272 9.95 -23.60 -4.52
N GLY A 273 10.00 -24.78 -5.13
CA GLY A 273 8.86 -25.70 -5.12
C GLY A 273 8.47 -26.17 -3.71
N TYR A 274 9.44 -26.45 -2.84
CA TYR A 274 9.15 -26.84 -1.46
C TYR A 274 8.58 -25.68 -0.63
N GLN A 275 9.05 -24.47 -0.87
CA GLN A 275 8.57 -23.25 -0.23
C GLN A 275 7.10 -23.02 -0.58
N ALA A 276 6.78 -23.02 -1.88
CA ALA A 276 5.41 -22.85 -2.35
C ALA A 276 4.43 -23.91 -1.82
N TYR A 277 4.88 -25.16 -1.71
CA TYR A 277 4.08 -26.21 -1.06
C TYR A 277 3.87 -25.94 0.43
N ARG A 278 4.90 -25.44 1.14
CA ARG A 278 4.82 -25.11 2.56
C ARG A 278 3.88 -23.93 2.82
N ASP A 279 3.88 -22.97 1.92
CA ASP A 279 3.08 -21.74 2.03
C ASP A 279 1.65 -21.94 1.50
N GLY A 280 1.36 -23.11 0.92
CA GLY A 280 0.02 -23.49 0.47
C GLY A 280 -0.36 -22.97 -0.91
N LEU A 281 0.59 -22.39 -1.66
CA LEU A 281 0.39 -21.95 -3.05
C LEU A 281 0.16 -23.12 -4.01
N ILE A 282 0.79 -24.26 -3.72
CA ILE A 282 0.63 -25.49 -4.49
C ILE A 282 0.42 -26.70 -3.56
N ASP A 283 -0.24 -27.73 -4.07
CA ASP A 283 -0.38 -29.01 -3.40
C ASP A 283 0.81 -29.95 -3.67
N TYR A 284 0.82 -31.09 -2.98
CA TYR A 284 1.90 -32.07 -3.11
C TYR A 284 1.97 -32.73 -4.50
N THR A 285 0.83 -32.88 -5.18
CA THR A 285 0.79 -33.44 -6.54
C THR A 285 1.42 -32.46 -7.52
N GLN A 286 1.06 -31.19 -7.42
CA GLN A 286 1.63 -30.08 -8.19
C GLN A 286 3.14 -29.95 -7.97
N LEU A 287 3.62 -30.03 -6.72
CA LEU A 287 5.07 -30.06 -6.43
C LEU A 287 5.80 -31.19 -7.17
N ARG A 288 5.21 -32.39 -7.24
CA ARG A 288 5.81 -33.52 -7.96
C ARG A 288 5.82 -33.30 -9.47
N THR A 289 4.77 -32.68 -10.01
CA THR A 289 4.69 -32.30 -11.42
C THR A 289 5.77 -31.27 -11.75
N LEU A 290 5.87 -30.17 -10.99
CA LEU A 290 6.91 -29.14 -11.16
C LEU A 290 8.31 -29.73 -11.18
N ARG A 291 8.66 -30.57 -10.19
CA ARG A 291 9.97 -31.22 -10.12
C ARG A 291 10.26 -32.13 -11.33
N THR A 292 9.23 -32.77 -11.87
CA THR A 292 9.36 -33.63 -13.06
C THR A 292 9.59 -32.80 -14.31
N THR A 293 8.83 -31.72 -14.49
CA THR A 293 8.96 -30.80 -15.62
C THR A 293 10.32 -30.09 -15.60
N LEU A 294 10.74 -29.58 -14.45
CA LEU A 294 12.05 -28.94 -14.27
C LEU A 294 13.20 -29.92 -14.59
N TYR A 295 13.08 -31.20 -14.20
CA TYR A 295 14.07 -32.21 -14.58
C TYR A 295 14.13 -32.47 -16.09
N GLN A 296 12.98 -32.41 -16.78
CA GLN A 296 12.92 -32.57 -18.25
C GLN A 296 13.59 -31.38 -18.95
N TYR A 297 13.33 -30.16 -18.50
CA TYR A 297 13.97 -28.94 -18.98
C TYR A 297 15.50 -29.01 -18.91
N HIS A 298 16.06 -29.27 -17.72
CA HIS A 298 17.52 -29.39 -17.55
C HIS A 298 18.13 -30.52 -18.38
N ARG A 299 17.43 -31.65 -18.52
CA ARG A 299 17.89 -32.76 -19.37
C ARG A 299 17.90 -32.42 -20.87
N SER A 300 17.06 -31.49 -21.31
CA SER A 300 17.01 -31.00 -22.69
C SER A 300 18.14 -30.03 -23.04
N GLY A 301 18.93 -29.61 -22.04
CA GLY A 301 19.96 -28.59 -22.20
C GLY A 301 19.39 -27.18 -22.08
N GLY A 302 18.44 -26.99 -21.15
CA GLY A 302 17.93 -25.69 -20.73
C GLY A 302 19.03 -24.66 -20.47
#